data_AF-A0A397NIZ6-F1
#
_entry.id   AF-A0A397NIZ6-F1
#
_cell.length_a   1.000
_cell.length_b   1.000
_cell.length_c   1.000
_cell.angle_alpha   90.00
_cell.angle_beta   90.00
_cell.angle_gamma   90.00
#
_symmetry.space_group_name_H-M   'P 1'
#
loop_
_entity.id
_entity.type
_entity.pdbx_description
1 polymer ?
#
loop_
_entity_poly.entity_id
_entity_poly.type
_entity_poly.pdbx_seq_one_letter_code
_entity_poly.pdbx_strand_id
1 'polypeptide(L)'
;MMTLFDKFGGVRPMAEHLREAPSTVQSWKTSGRVPAGRQPAVLEKAQELGLDVTAEDVVFPLGRPDVADDVLHADSDTAESVPPSAGKADHVSASEVAA
;
A
#
# COMPACT_ATOMS: atom_id res chain seq x y z
N MET A 1 -18.79 -2.15 -5.81
CA MET A 1 -17.41 -2.24 -5.31
C MET A 1 -16.58 -2.92 -6.37
N MET A 2 -15.53 -2.28 -6.90
CA MET A 2 -14.63 -2.90 -7.88
C MET A 2 -13.46 -3.56 -7.16
N THR A 3 -13.09 -4.76 -7.59
CA THR A 3 -11.91 -5.46 -7.07
C THR A 3 -10.64 -4.98 -7.78
N LEU A 4 -9.47 -5.29 -7.21
CA LEU A 4 -8.18 -5.07 -7.87
C LEU A 4 -8.17 -5.69 -9.28
N PHE A 5 -8.72 -6.90 -9.41
CA PHE A 5 -8.77 -7.61 -10.68
C PHE A 5 -9.65 -6.89 -11.71
N ASP A 6 -10.77 -6.30 -11.28
CA ASP A 6 -11.68 -5.58 -12.18
C ASP A 6 -11.02 -4.29 -12.69
N LYS A 7 -10.24 -3.60 -11.85
CA LYS A 7 -9.46 -2.41 -12.24
C LYS A 7 -8.44 -2.72 -13.34
N PHE A 8 -7.86 -3.92 -13.34
CA PHE A 8 -6.97 -4.40 -14.41
C PHE A 8 -7.73 -4.96 -15.64
N GLY A 9 -9.07 -4.97 -15.66
CA GLY A 9 -9.85 -5.57 -16.74
C GLY A 9 -10.00 -7.09 -16.64
N GLY A 10 -9.67 -7.68 -15.49
CA GLY A 10 -9.80 -9.09 -15.17
C GLY A 10 -8.45 -9.80 -14.94
N VAL A 11 -8.54 -11.10 -14.63
CA VAL A 11 -7.39 -11.93 -14.26
C VAL A 11 -6.38 -12.10 -15.41
N ARG A 12 -6.87 -12.27 -16.65
CA ARG A 12 -5.99 -12.50 -17.81
C ARG A 12 -5.21 -11.24 -18.20
N PRO A 13 -5.85 -10.06 -18.40
CA PRO A 13 -5.10 -8.84 -18.69
C PRO A 13 -4.12 -8.48 -17.58
N MET A 14 -4.51 -8.63 -16.31
CA MET A 14 -3.61 -8.43 -15.17
C MET A 14 -2.37 -9.33 -15.24
N ALA A 15 -2.55 -10.62 -15.54
CA ALA A 15 -1.45 -11.56 -15.68
C ALA A 15 -0.51 -11.19 -16.83
N GLU A 16 -1.06 -10.78 -17.98
CA GLU A 16 -0.27 -10.33 -19.12
C GLU A 16 0.58 -9.09 -18.80
N HIS A 17 -0.01 -8.08 -18.16
CA HIS A 17 0.69 -6.86 -17.76
C HIS A 17 1.80 -7.11 -16.74
N LEU A 18 1.58 -8.05 -15.81
CA LEU A 18 2.55 -8.42 -14.78
C LEU A 18 3.55 -9.49 -15.24
N ARG A 19 3.38 -10.04 -16.44
CA ARG A 19 4.14 -11.20 -16.95
C ARG A 19 4.10 -12.40 -16.01
N GLU A 20 2.94 -12.61 -15.40
CA GLU A 20 2.65 -13.73 -14.52
C GLU A 20 1.78 -14.77 -15.23
N ALA A 21 1.75 -16.00 -14.73
CA ALA A 21 0.82 -16.99 -15.25
C ALA A 21 -0.63 -16.62 -14.84
N PRO A 22 -1.63 -16.78 -15.72
CA PRO A 22 -3.04 -16.54 -15.36
C PRO A 22 -3.51 -17.38 -14.17
N SER A 23 -2.97 -18.59 -13.99
CA SER A 23 -3.24 -19.45 -12.83
C SER A 23 -2.68 -18.88 -11.53
N THR A 24 -1.53 -18.19 -11.58
CA THR A 24 -0.94 -17.50 -10.42
C THR A 24 -1.85 -16.36 -9.97
N VAL A 25 -2.28 -15.50 -10.90
CA VAL A 25 -3.18 -14.39 -10.58
C VAL A 25 -4.56 -14.90 -10.14
N GLN A 26 -5.06 -15.97 -10.75
CA GLN A 26 -6.30 -16.63 -10.30
C GLN A 26 -6.17 -17.19 -8.87
N SER A 27 -5.00 -17.73 -8.50
CA SER A 27 -4.72 -18.18 -7.14
C SER A 27 -4.74 -17.01 -6.16
N TRP A 28 -4.21 -15.84 -6.52
CA TRP A 28 -4.30 -14.62 -5.69
C TRP A 28 -5.74 -14.17 -5.50
N LYS A 29 -6.56 -14.20 -6.57
CA LYS A 29 -7.99 -13.89 -6.49
C LYS A 29 -8.73 -14.86 -5.57
N THR A 30 -8.47 -16.15 -5.72
CA THR A 30 -9.14 -17.21 -4.96
C THR A 30 -8.73 -17.19 -3.48
N SER A 31 -7.46 -16.89 -3.19
CA SER A 31 -6.94 -16.75 -1.82
C SER A 31 -7.21 -15.37 -1.19
N GLY A 32 -7.70 -14.41 -1.99
CA GLY A 32 -7.98 -13.05 -1.54
C GLY A 32 -6.74 -12.26 -1.12
N ARG A 33 -5.55 -12.61 -1.62
CA ARG A 33 -4.28 -11.98 -1.23
C ARG A 33 -3.29 -11.92 -2.39
N VAL A 34 -2.65 -10.77 -2.56
CA VAL A 34 -1.44 -10.63 -3.38
C VAL A 34 -0.20 -10.85 -2.49
N PRO A 35 0.76 -11.71 -2.87
CA PRO A 35 1.99 -11.94 -2.10
C PRO A 35 2.77 -10.64 -1.87
N ALA A 36 3.30 -10.42 -0.66
CA ALA A 36 3.96 -9.17 -0.26
C ALA A 36 5.07 -8.73 -1.24
N GLY A 37 5.94 -9.65 -1.67
CA GLY A 37 7.01 -9.35 -2.63
C GLY A 37 6.54 -9.00 -4.05
N ARG A 38 5.26 -9.22 -4.36
CA ARG A 38 4.64 -8.85 -5.65
C ARG A 38 3.82 -7.57 -5.57
N GLN A 39 3.47 -7.11 -4.38
CA GLN A 39 2.66 -5.90 -4.20
C GLN A 39 3.27 -4.65 -4.84
N PRO A 40 4.59 -4.37 -4.72
CA PRO A 40 5.20 -3.22 -5.38
C PRO A 40 5.06 -3.28 -6.91
N ALA A 41 5.31 -4.45 -7.50
CA ALA A 41 5.21 -4.64 -8.95
C ALA A 41 3.78 -4.44 -9.48
N VAL A 42 2.75 -4.79 -8.68
CA VAL A 42 1.36 -4.51 -9.03
C VAL A 42 1.07 -3.01 -9.04
N LEU A 43 1.54 -2.28 -8.02
CA LEU A 43 1.36 -0.83 -7.92
C LEU A 43 2.10 -0.09 -9.05
N GLU A 44 3.36 -0.44 -9.29
CA GLU A 44 4.16 0.12 -10.37
C GLU A 44 3.45 -0.09 -11.72
N LYS A 45 2.98 -1.31 -11.99
CA LYS A 45 2.29 -1.61 -13.24
C LYS A 45 0.98 -0.85 -13.38
N ALA A 46 0.22 -0.72 -12.30
CA ALA A 46 -1.02 0.04 -12.32
C ALA A 46 -0.77 1.53 -12.64
N GLN A 47 0.28 2.13 -12.05
CA GLN A 47 0.68 3.50 -12.34
C GLN A 47 1.10 3.68 -13.80
N GLU A 48 1.91 2.75 -14.35
CA GLU A 48 2.29 2.78 -15.76
C GLU A 48 1.09 2.70 -16.72
N LEU A 49 0.03 1.97 -16.33
CA LEU A 49 -1.20 1.82 -17.09
C LEU A 49 -2.21 2.94 -16.83
N GLY A 50 -1.93 3.88 -15.91
CA GLY A 50 -2.85 4.94 -15.50
C GLY A 50 -4.11 4.44 -14.80
N LEU A 51 -4.02 3.28 -14.13
CA LEU A 51 -5.13 2.71 -13.36
C LEU A 51 -5.20 3.33 -11.97
N ASP A 52 -6.41 3.63 -11.51
CA ASP A 52 -6.67 4.11 -10.14
C ASP A 52 -6.61 2.95 -9.12
N VAL A 53 -5.42 2.39 -8.95
CA VAL A 53 -5.12 1.33 -7.99
C VAL A 53 -4.27 1.91 -6.86
N THR A 54 -4.76 1.74 -5.64
CA THR A 54 -4.12 2.20 -4.41
C THR A 54 -3.40 1.05 -3.70
N ALA A 55 -2.56 1.38 -2.71
CA ALA A 55 -1.96 0.38 -1.83
C ALA A 55 -3.02 -0.48 -1.11
N GLU A 56 -4.17 0.11 -0.79
CA GLU A 56 -5.27 -0.59 -0.15
C GLU A 56 -5.86 -1.68 -1.04
N ASP A 57 -6.05 -1.40 -2.33
CA ASP A 57 -6.53 -2.39 -3.31
C ASP A 57 -5.58 -3.58 -3.41
N VAL A 58 -4.27 -3.37 -3.23
CA VAL A 58 -3.28 -4.44 -3.33
C VAL A 58 -3.22 -5.27 -2.05
N VAL A 59 -3.43 -4.64 -0.89
CA VAL A 59 -3.53 -5.33 0.42
C VAL A 59 -4.85 -6.08 0.55
N PHE A 60 -5.94 -5.50 0.06
CA PHE A 60 -7.31 -6.06 0.09
C PHE A 60 -7.86 -6.20 -1.34
N PRO A 61 -7.37 -7.17 -2.14
CA PRO A 61 -7.67 -7.28 -3.56
C PRO A 61 -9.12 -7.62 -3.90
N LEU A 62 -9.89 -8.12 -2.92
CA LEU A 62 -11.32 -8.38 -3.05
C LEU A 62 -12.20 -7.26 -2.45
N GLY A 63 -11.58 -6.18 -1.97
CA GLY A 63 -12.22 -5.16 -1.14
C GLY A 63 -12.12 -5.48 0.35
N ARG A 64 -12.31 -4.46 1.19
CA ARG A 64 -12.40 -4.63 2.64
C ARG A 64 -13.70 -5.34 3.02
N PRO A 65 -13.66 -6.44 3.78
CA PRO A 65 -14.86 -7.13 4.24
C PRO A 65 -15.61 -6.38 5.36
N ASP A 66 -15.03 -5.34 5.95
CA ASP A 66 -15.47 -4.69 7.20
C ASP A 66 -16.00 -3.26 7.05
N VAL A 67 -15.90 -2.62 5.88
CA VAL A 67 -16.38 -1.23 5.67
C VAL A 67 -17.84 -1.13 5.21
N ALA A 68 -18.63 -2.19 5.40
CA ALA A 68 -20.04 -2.16 5.02
C ALA A 68 -20.93 -1.28 5.94
N ASP A 69 -20.45 -0.84 7.12
CA ASP A 69 -21.30 -0.15 8.11
C ASP A 69 -20.66 1.03 8.88
N ASP A 70 -19.47 1.53 8.53
CA ASP A 70 -18.88 2.72 9.20
C ASP A 70 -18.93 3.96 8.31
N VAL A 71 -20.16 4.35 7.95
CA VAL A 71 -20.47 5.68 7.40
C VAL A 71 -20.91 6.58 8.55
N LEU A 72 -20.04 6.88 9.53
CA LEU A 72 -20.22 8.03 10.45
C LEU A 72 -18.88 8.42 11.10
N HIS A 73 -18.26 9.51 10.61
CA HIS A 73 -17.65 10.64 11.35
C HIS A 73 -16.96 11.50 10.27
N ALA A 74 -17.72 12.32 9.54
CA ALA A 74 -18.07 13.69 9.93
C ALA A 74 -16.83 14.56 10.11
N ASP A 75 -16.74 15.54 9.20
CA ASP A 75 -15.97 16.77 9.21
C ASP A 75 -15.25 17.09 10.53
N SER A 76 -13.92 17.16 10.47
CA SER A 76 -13.12 18.01 11.35
C SER A 76 -11.89 18.47 10.59
N ASP A 77 -12.10 19.57 9.87
CA ASP A 77 -11.15 20.67 9.83
C ASP A 77 -10.58 20.90 11.24
N THR A 78 -9.34 20.45 11.46
CA THR A 78 -8.48 21.00 12.52
C THR A 78 -7.13 21.25 11.90
N ALA A 79 -7.00 22.42 11.28
CA ALA A 79 -5.74 23.12 11.26
C ALA A 79 -5.38 23.46 12.72
N GLU A 80 -4.38 22.80 13.29
CA GLU A 80 -3.66 23.36 14.43
C GLU A 80 -2.17 23.43 14.12
N SER A 81 -1.76 24.66 13.84
CA SER A 81 -0.40 25.14 13.69
C SER A 81 0.03 25.72 15.03
N VAL A 82 0.99 25.12 15.75
CA VAL A 82 1.89 25.84 16.68
C VAL A 82 3.27 25.13 16.73
N PRO A 83 4.41 25.87 16.84
CA PRO A 83 5.67 25.49 16.19
C PRO A 83 6.82 25.18 17.22
N PRO A 84 8.13 25.38 16.93
CA PRO A 84 9.19 24.47 17.33
C PRO A 84 9.79 24.74 18.73
N SER A 85 10.19 23.68 19.45
CA SER A 85 11.00 23.83 20.67
C SER A 85 12.39 23.23 20.50
N ALA A 86 13.38 24.13 20.48
CA ALA A 86 14.80 23.87 20.63
C ALA A 86 15.14 23.37 22.04
N GLY A 87 16.21 22.59 22.17
CA GLY A 87 16.78 22.22 23.47
C GLY A 87 17.92 21.20 23.37
N LYS A 88 19.14 21.70 23.24
CA LYS A 88 20.44 20.99 23.23
C LYS A 88 20.65 19.99 24.37
N ALA A 89 21.46 18.96 24.11
CA ALA A 89 22.56 18.58 25.01
C ALA A 89 23.69 17.90 24.20
N ASP A 90 24.77 18.66 24.01
CA ASP A 90 26.10 18.17 23.68
C ASP A 90 26.64 17.29 24.84
N HIS A 91 27.30 16.16 24.53
CA HIS A 91 28.46 15.65 25.31
C HIS A 91 29.33 14.67 24.51
N VAL A 92 30.39 15.25 23.94
CA VAL A 92 31.80 14.86 23.90
C VAL A 92 32.22 13.42 24.28
N SER A 93 32.84 12.76 23.30
CA SER A 93 34.14 12.04 23.27
C SER A 93 34.74 11.42 24.54
N ALA A 94 35.19 10.18 24.41
CA ALA A 94 36.35 9.66 25.13
C ALA A 94 37.23 8.82 24.18
N SER A 95 38.37 9.40 23.81
CA SER A 95 39.55 8.71 23.30
C SER A 95 40.57 8.63 24.45
N GLU A 96 41.03 7.44 24.83
CA GLU A 96 42.35 7.17 25.47
C GLU A 96 42.54 5.64 25.54
N VAL A 97 43.43 4.99 24.77
CA VAL A 97 44.90 4.80 24.95
C VAL A 97 45.29 4.14 26.29
N ALA A 98 45.59 2.84 26.24
CA ALA A 98 46.45 2.08 27.17
C ALA A 98 46.73 0.72 26.49
N ALA A 99 47.91 0.12 26.46
CA ALA A 99 49.27 0.43 26.89
C ALA A 99 50.22 -0.48 26.08
#